data_AF-A0A968A5E9-F1
#
_entry.id   AF-A0A968A5E9-F1
#
_cell.length_a   1.000
_cell.length_b   1.000
_cell.length_c   1.000
_cell.angle_alpha   90.00
_cell.angle_beta   90.00
_cell.angle_gamma   90.00
#
_symmetry.space_group_name_H-M   'P 1'
#
loop_
_entity.id
_entity.type
_entity.pdbx_description
1 polymer ?
#
loop_
_entity_poly.entity_id
_entity_poly.type
_entity_poly.pdbx_seq_one_letter_code
_entity_poly.pdbx_strand_id
1 'polypeptide(L)'
;MTETWQPAIPPIKTRWSSQVDPENPLPEYPRPHMVREEWLNLNGLWDYAIRSESIQEIQRFDGKILVPFAVESSLSGVGRALMPDERLWYRREFSVPSNWNNQKVLIHFGAVDWQ
;
A
#
# COMPACT_ATOMS: atom_id res chain seq x y z
N MET A 1 16.98 4.66 -12.05
CA MET A 1 15.72 5.23 -12.59
C MET A 1 14.63 4.85 -11.60
N THR A 2 14.18 5.78 -10.77
CA THR A 2 13.10 5.51 -9.80
C THR A 2 11.79 5.49 -10.58
N GLU A 3 11.18 4.31 -10.74
CA GLU A 3 9.85 4.17 -11.34
C GLU A 3 8.87 5.04 -10.56
N THR A 4 8.36 6.08 -11.23
CA THR A 4 7.36 6.98 -10.68
C THR A 4 6.00 6.33 -10.91
N TRP A 5 5.24 6.12 -9.83
CA TRP A 5 3.88 5.59 -9.92
C TRP A 5 3.01 6.45 -10.85
N GLN A 6 2.15 5.79 -11.62
CA GLN A 6 1.07 6.42 -12.36
C GLN A 6 -0.17 5.53 -12.25
N PRO A 7 -1.39 6.11 -12.21
CA PRO A 7 -2.60 5.31 -12.27
C PRO A 7 -2.63 4.46 -13.54
N ALA A 8 -3.03 3.19 -13.42
CA ALA A 8 -3.34 2.38 -14.60
C ALA A 8 -4.57 2.96 -15.33
N ILE A 9 -4.84 2.57 -16.58
CA ILE A 9 -5.93 3.16 -17.36
C ILE A 9 -7.29 2.78 -16.73
N PRO A 10 -8.06 3.75 -16.19
CA PRO A 10 -9.35 3.42 -15.57
C PRO A 10 -10.46 3.34 -16.63
N PRO A 11 -11.51 2.51 -16.40
CA PRO A 11 -12.70 2.51 -17.23
C PRO A 11 -13.53 3.80 -17.07
N ILE A 12 -13.46 4.45 -15.89
CA ILE A 12 -14.16 5.70 -15.57
C ILE A 12 -13.21 6.62 -14.79
N LYS A 13 -13.08 7.89 -15.20
CA LYS A 13 -12.30 8.91 -14.49
C LYS A 13 -13.21 9.85 -13.71
N THR A 14 -12.78 10.25 -12.52
CA THR A 14 -13.48 11.26 -11.71
C THR A 14 -12.51 12.38 -11.34
N ARG A 15 -13.04 13.56 -10.99
CA ARG A 15 -12.21 14.68 -10.51
C ARG A 15 -11.32 14.31 -9.32
N TRP A 16 -11.79 13.42 -8.46
CA TRP A 16 -11.06 12.99 -7.26
C TRP A 16 -9.88 12.07 -7.61
N SER A 17 -10.00 11.22 -8.64
CA SER A 17 -8.88 10.38 -9.09
C SER A 17 -7.66 11.19 -9.53
N SER A 18 -7.87 12.42 -10.01
CA SER A 18 -6.80 13.35 -10.39
C SER A 18 -6.18 14.10 -9.22
N GLN A 19 -6.78 14.03 -8.03
CA GLN A 19 -6.34 14.74 -6.82
C GLN A 19 -5.58 13.84 -5.84
N VAL A 20 -5.42 12.55 -6.16
CA VAL A 20 -4.71 11.61 -5.31
C VAL A 20 -3.23 12.00 -5.23
N ASP A 21 -2.75 12.24 -4.01
CA ASP A 21 -1.33 12.41 -3.71
C ASP A 21 -0.72 11.02 -3.41
N PRO A 22 0.22 10.52 -4.22
CA PRO A 22 0.84 9.21 -3.99
C PRO A 22 1.66 9.13 -2.70
N GLU A 23 2.12 10.28 -2.19
CA GLU A 23 2.86 10.33 -0.93
C GLU A 23 1.89 10.29 0.27
N ASN A 24 0.64 10.75 0.09
CA ASN A 24 -0.38 10.80 1.14
C ASN A 24 -1.79 10.47 0.60
N PRO A 25 -2.03 9.24 0.08
CA PRO A 25 -3.28 8.93 -0.64
C PRO A 25 -4.51 8.82 0.25
N LEU A 26 -4.30 8.69 1.57
CA LEU A 26 -5.32 8.72 2.62
C LEU A 26 -4.61 9.13 3.92
N PRO A 27 -4.45 10.45 4.17
CA PRO A 27 -3.65 10.96 5.27
C PRO A 27 -4.35 10.89 6.64
N GLU A 28 -5.66 10.68 6.67
CA GLU A 28 -6.45 10.73 7.90
C GLU A 28 -6.21 9.50 8.80
N TYR A 29 -6.33 9.72 10.12
CA TYR A 29 -6.22 8.63 11.09
C TYR A 29 -7.43 7.68 10.99
N PRO A 30 -7.24 6.34 10.98
CA PRO A 30 -8.33 5.39 10.77
C PRO A 30 -9.49 5.44 11.79
N ARG A 31 -9.25 5.97 13.00
CA ARG A 31 -10.26 6.11 14.07
C ARG A 31 -10.26 7.52 14.64
N PRO A 32 -10.93 8.50 14.00
CA PRO A 32 -10.87 9.91 14.40
C PRO A 32 -11.26 10.20 15.86
N HIS A 33 -12.09 9.35 16.47
CA HIS A 33 -12.50 9.48 17.87
C HIS A 33 -11.54 8.83 18.88
N MET A 34 -10.55 8.05 18.42
CA MET A 34 -9.60 7.31 19.27
C MET A 34 -8.16 7.56 18.81
N VAL A 35 -7.87 8.79 18.37
CA VAL A 35 -6.57 9.18 17.84
C VAL A 35 -5.50 9.07 18.93
N ARG A 36 -4.39 8.42 18.59
CA ARG A 36 -3.15 8.51 19.35
C ARG A 36 -2.32 9.64 18.76
N GLU A 37 -1.76 10.47 19.63
CA GLU A 37 -0.91 11.60 19.21
C GLU A 37 0.30 11.10 18.42
N GLU A 38 0.92 10.02 18.90
CA GLU A 38 2.06 9.38 18.27
C GLU A 38 1.60 8.28 17.31
N TRP A 39 1.56 8.62 16.02
CA TRP A 39 1.29 7.67 14.95
C TRP A 39 2.05 8.05 13.67
N LEU A 40 2.28 7.06 12.82
CA LEU A 40 2.95 7.22 11.54
C LEU A 40 2.08 6.55 10.48
N ASN A 41 1.74 7.29 9.43
CA ASN A 41 1.01 6.75 8.30
C ASN A 41 1.97 5.96 7.40
N LEU A 42 1.62 4.70 7.11
CA LEU A 42 2.37 3.82 6.21
C LEU A 42 1.68 3.69 4.84
N ASN A 43 0.68 4.52 4.52
CA ASN A 43 0.12 4.63 3.17
C ASN A 43 1.11 5.29 2.21
N GLY A 44 0.91 5.09 0.91
CA GLY A 44 1.81 5.55 -0.15
C GLY A 44 2.38 4.38 -0.96
N LEU A 45 3.57 4.56 -1.52
CA LEU A 45 4.17 3.57 -2.42
C LEU A 45 4.87 2.42 -1.68
N TRP A 46 4.50 1.19 -2.05
CA TRP A 46 5.10 -0.05 -1.56
C TRP A 46 5.67 -0.81 -2.76
N ASP A 47 6.72 -1.61 -2.55
CA ASP A 47 7.09 -2.62 -3.54
C ASP A 47 6.05 -3.74 -3.54
N TYR A 48 5.71 -4.26 -4.71
CA TYR A 48 4.82 -5.42 -4.83
C TYR A 48 5.38 -6.51 -5.73
N ALA A 49 4.91 -7.74 -5.50
CA ALA A 49 5.14 -8.86 -6.39
C ALA A 49 3.91 -9.77 -6.45
N ILE A 50 3.55 -10.24 -7.63
CA ILE A 50 2.54 -11.29 -7.82
C ILE A 50 3.25 -12.58 -8.21
N ARG A 51 3.09 -13.63 -7.40
CA ARG A 51 3.72 -14.94 -7.65
C ARG A 51 2.71 -16.05 -7.45
N SER A 52 3.01 -17.23 -8.00
CA SER A 52 2.27 -18.44 -7.65
C SER A 52 2.30 -18.66 -6.14
N GLU A 53 1.20 -19.19 -5.59
CA GLU A 53 1.07 -19.54 -4.17
C GLU A 53 2.14 -20.53 -3.66
N SER A 54 2.77 -21.27 -4.56
CA SER A 54 3.86 -22.22 -4.26
C SER A 54 5.17 -21.53 -3.86
N ILE A 55 5.34 -20.24 -4.20
CA ILE A 55 6.54 -19.47 -3.91
C ILE A 55 6.51 -19.01 -2.44
N GLN A 56 7.59 -19.32 -1.72
CA GLN A 56 7.73 -18.98 -0.30
C GLN A 56 8.61 -17.74 -0.04
N GLU A 57 9.42 -17.34 -1.02
CA GLU A 57 10.35 -16.22 -0.88
C GLU A 57 10.38 -15.35 -2.14
N ILE A 58 10.47 -14.02 -1.95
CA ILE A 58 10.51 -13.03 -3.01
C ILE A 58 11.91 -12.45 -3.14
N GLN A 59 12.61 -12.81 -4.21
CA GLN A 59 13.93 -12.24 -4.54
C GLN A 59 13.81 -10.94 -5.36
N ARG A 60 12.73 -10.79 -6.13
CA ARG A 60 12.51 -9.65 -7.02
C ARG A 60 11.06 -9.19 -6.95
N PHE A 61 10.90 -7.88 -6.83
CA PHE A 61 9.60 -7.19 -6.89
C PHE A 61 9.32 -6.72 -8.32
N ASP A 62 8.04 -6.66 -8.67
CA ASP A 62 7.55 -6.36 -10.01
C ASP A 62 7.49 -4.84 -10.26
N GLY A 63 7.30 -4.05 -9.20
CA GLY A 63 7.27 -2.59 -9.27
C GLY A 63 6.70 -1.98 -8.00
N LYS A 64 6.07 -0.81 -8.13
CA LYS A 64 5.41 -0.09 -7.04
C LYS A 64 3.88 -0.20 -7.11
N ILE A 65 3.24 -0.30 -5.95
CA ILE A 65 1.79 -0.23 -5.75
C ILE A 65 1.45 0.89 -4.76
N LEU A 66 0.38 1.62 -5.02
CA LEU A 66 -0.11 2.68 -4.12
C LEU A 66 -1.14 2.11 -3.12
N VAL A 67 -0.71 1.99 -1.86
CA VAL A 67 -1.55 1.56 -0.74
C VAL A 67 -2.31 2.78 -0.20
N PRO A 68 -3.64 2.71 0.04
CA PRO A 68 -4.40 1.49 0.33
C PRO A 68 -5.30 0.97 -0.81
N PHE A 69 -5.01 1.29 -2.08
CA PHE A 69 -5.86 0.87 -3.18
C PHE A 69 -5.67 -0.61 -3.54
N ALA A 70 -6.77 -1.31 -3.87
CA ALA A 70 -6.75 -2.70 -4.29
C ALA A 70 -5.94 -2.90 -5.58
N VAL A 71 -5.28 -4.05 -5.75
CA VAL A 71 -4.33 -4.31 -6.84
C VAL A 71 -4.95 -4.14 -8.24
N GLU A 72 -6.21 -4.54 -8.41
CA GLU A 72 -6.96 -4.43 -9.66
C GLU A 72 -7.42 -3.00 -9.97
N SER A 73 -7.39 -2.10 -8.99
CA SER A 73 -7.83 -0.73 -9.19
C SER A 73 -6.82 0.07 -10.02
N SER A 74 -7.33 1.06 -10.76
CA SER A 74 -6.47 2.00 -11.50
C SER A 74 -5.54 2.79 -10.58
N LEU A 75 -6.04 3.21 -9.42
CA LEU A 75 -5.29 4.02 -8.46
C LEU A 75 -4.19 3.24 -7.74
N SER A 76 -4.18 1.92 -7.75
CA SER A 76 -3.02 1.17 -7.26
C SER A 76 -1.79 1.34 -8.16
N GLY A 77 -2.01 1.71 -9.43
CA GLY A 77 -0.98 1.75 -10.48
C GLY A 77 -0.70 0.38 -11.11
N VAL A 78 -1.25 -0.70 -10.55
CA VAL A 78 -1.07 -2.06 -11.05
C VAL A 78 -2.17 -2.44 -12.03
N GLY A 79 -3.44 -2.20 -11.68
CA GLY A 79 -4.58 -2.42 -12.58
C GLY A 79 -4.75 -3.86 -13.07
N ARG A 80 -4.31 -4.85 -12.28
CA ARG A 80 -4.30 -6.27 -12.65
C ARG A 80 -5.09 -7.08 -11.63
N ALA A 81 -5.98 -7.94 -12.10
CA ALA A 81 -6.67 -8.91 -11.26
C ALA A 81 -5.70 -9.99 -10.74
N LEU A 82 -5.82 -10.34 -9.47
CA LEU A 82 -5.11 -11.46 -8.84
C LEU A 82 -5.85 -12.77 -9.16
N MET A 83 -5.12 -13.78 -9.66
CA MET A 83 -5.71 -15.08 -9.96
C MET A 83 -5.77 -15.99 -8.70
N PRO A 84 -6.65 -17.01 -8.66
CA PRO A 84 -6.82 -17.87 -7.48
C PRO A 84 -5.56 -18.63 -7.02
N ASP A 85 -4.63 -18.90 -7.93
CA ASP A 85 -3.36 -19.60 -7.68
C ASP A 85 -2.18 -18.63 -7.44
N GLU A 86 -2.48 -17.34 -7.28
CA GLU A 86 -1.50 -16.28 -7.08
C GLU A 86 -1.59 -15.65 -5.69
N ARG A 87 -0.45 -15.18 -5.20
CA ARG A 87 -0.31 -14.39 -3.99
C ARG A 87 0.30 -13.04 -4.30
N LEU A 88 -0.23 -12.03 -3.64
CA LEU A 88 0.29 -10.67 -3.68
C LEU A 88 1.17 -10.40 -2.47
N TRP A 89 2.41 -10.01 -2.73
CA TRP A 89 3.40 -9.68 -1.74
C TRP A 89 3.60 -8.17 -1.71
N TYR A 90 3.74 -7.61 -0.51
CA TYR A 90 4.00 -6.19 -0.28
C TYR A 90 5.28 -6.03 0.54
N ARG A 91 6.10 -5.02 0.20
CA ARG A 91 7.25 -4.61 1.01
C ARG A 91 7.34 -3.09 1.12
N ARG A 92 7.55 -2.62 2.34
CA ARG A 92 7.89 -1.23 2.64
C ARG A 92 8.89 -1.18 3.79
N GLU A 93 9.93 -0.41 3.59
CA GLU A 93 10.87 -0.04 4.64
C GLU A 93 10.44 1.28 5.26
N PHE A 94 10.54 1.38 6.58
CA PHE A 94 10.27 2.60 7.31
C PHE A 94 11.13 2.66 8.56
N SER A 95 11.33 3.86 9.09
CA SER A 95 12.04 4.08 10.35
C SER A 95 11.05 4.43 11.45
N VAL A 96 11.19 3.81 12.61
CA VAL A 96 10.44 4.18 13.80
C VAL A 96 10.95 5.55 14.28
N PRO A 97 10.08 6.54 14.50
CA PRO A 97 10.49 7.83 15.05
C PRO A 97 11.22 7.68 16.38
N SER A 98 12.35 8.36 16.55
CA SER A 98 13.21 8.22 17.73
C SER A 98 12.54 8.70 19.03
N ASN A 99 11.52 9.55 18.94
CA ASN A 99 10.74 9.97 20.10
C ASN A 99 9.82 8.86 20.66
N TRP A 100 9.60 7.77 19.93
CA TRP A 100 8.82 6.61 20.41
C TRP A 100 9.65 5.62 21.24
N ASN A 101 10.89 5.97 21.61
CA ASN A 101 11.78 5.13 22.39
C ASN A 101 11.13 4.62 23.69
N ASN A 102 11.46 3.39 24.08
CA ASN A 102 10.90 2.68 25.25
C ASN A 102 9.39 2.42 25.22
N GLN A 103 8.72 2.62 24.08
CA GLN A 103 7.32 2.27 23.90
C GLN A 103 7.12 0.95 23.14
N LYS A 104 5.91 0.40 23.21
CA LYS A 104 5.50 -0.73 22.36
C LYS A 104 4.98 -0.19 21.03
N VAL A 105 5.75 -0.39 19.97
CA VAL A 105 5.34 -0.05 18.60
C VAL A 105 4.42 -1.14 18.06
N LEU A 106 3.27 -0.73 17.53
CA LEU A 106 2.29 -1.61 16.92
C LEU A 106 2.09 -1.20 15.45
N ILE A 107 2.25 -2.16 14.53
CA ILE A 107 1.86 -1.98 13.13
C ILE A 107 0.39 -2.41 13.02
N HIS A 108 -0.45 -1.53 12.49
CA HIS A 108 -1.88 -1.78 12.33
C HIS A 108 -2.26 -1.77 10.85
N PHE A 109 -2.70 -2.92 10.33
CA PHE A 109 -3.34 -3.01 9.02
C PHE A 109 -4.84 -2.87 9.18
N GLY A 110 -5.47 -1.92 8.48
CA GLY A 110 -6.91 -1.69 8.57
C GLY A 110 -7.73 -2.89 8.09
N ALA A 111 -7.33 -3.43 6.94
CA ALA A 111 -7.77 -4.70 6.41
C ALA A 111 -6.63 -5.29 5.58
N VAL A 112 -6.50 -6.60 5.60
CA VAL A 112 -5.69 -7.38 4.66
C VAL A 112 -6.63 -8.46 4.16
N ASP A 113 -6.97 -8.38 2.87
CA ASP A 113 -7.77 -9.43 2.26
C ASP A 113 -6.91 -10.69 2.13
N TRP A 114 -7.34 -11.77 2.77
CA TRP A 114 -6.68 -13.05 2.81
C TRP A 114 -7.74 -14.17 2.81
N GLN A 115 -7.35 -15.33 2.29
CA GLN A 115 -8.23 -16.47 1.99
C GLN A 115 -9.10 -16.95 3.16
#